data_AF-A0A2M8QQG6-F1
#
_entry.id   AF-A0A2M8QQG6-F1
#
_cell.length_a   1.000
_cell.length_b   1.000
_cell.length_c   1.000
_cell.angle_alpha   90.00
_cell.angle_beta   90.00
_cell.angle_gamma   90.00
#
_symmetry.space_group_name_H-M   'P 1'
#
loop_
_entity.id
_entity.type
_entity.pdbx_description
1 polymer ?
#
loop_
_entity_poly.entity_id
_entity_poly.type
_entity_poly.pdbx_seq_one_letter_code
_entity_poly.pdbx_strand_id
1 'polypeptide(L)' 'MRTTYNSATVRLYHLSDADGGGAATTLFYGPLNEALLLAEQQPQDMQDGLFLATDNDVVAYLDLIEG' A
#
# COMPACT_ATOMS: atom_id res chain seq x y z
N MET A 1 3.27 -24.27 -2.66
CA MET A 1 2.92 -23.22 -3.65
C MET A 1 2.83 -21.87 -2.94
N ARG A 2 3.95 -21.37 -2.40
CA ARG A 2 4.01 -20.11 -1.59
C ARG A 2 4.84 -19.02 -2.26
N THR A 3 5.15 -19.17 -3.55
CA THR A 3 6.04 -18.26 -4.32
C THR A 3 5.29 -17.33 -5.25
N THR A 4 3.99 -17.55 -5.50
CA THR A 4 3.21 -16.77 -6.47
C THR A 4 2.71 -15.44 -5.91
N TYR A 5 2.45 -15.34 -4.61
CA TYR A 5 1.90 -14.12 -4.00
C TYR A 5 2.93 -12.98 -3.88
N ASN A 6 4.23 -13.28 -3.74
CA ASN A 6 5.26 -12.25 -3.65
C ASN A 6 5.48 -11.47 -4.95
N SER A 7 5.06 -12.02 -6.10
CA SER A 7 5.12 -11.33 -7.39
C SER A 7 3.78 -10.75 -7.81
N ALA A 8 2.77 -10.76 -6.93
CA ALA A 8 1.50 -10.12 -7.21
C ALA A 8 1.73 -8.62 -7.34
N THR A 9 1.34 -8.07 -8.48
CA THR A 9 1.44 -6.65 -8.74
C THR A 9 0.41 -5.91 -7.91
N VAL A 10 0.86 -4.97 -7.10
CA VAL A 10 0.04 -4.12 -6.25
C VAL A 10 0.39 -2.66 -6.52
N ARG A 11 -0.59 -1.80 -6.28
CA ARG A 11 -0.44 -0.35 -6.29
C ARG A 11 -0.41 0.14 -4.85
N LEU A 12 0.75 0.62 -4.42
CA LEU A 12 0.87 1.37 -3.17
C LEU A 12 0.49 2.82 -3.43
N TYR A 13 -0.48 3.32 -2.68
CA TYR A 13 -0.85 4.72 -2.74
C TYR A 13 -1.12 5.27 -1.34
N HIS A 14 -0.88 6.56 -1.19
CA HIS A 14 -1.20 7.30 0.01
C HIS A 14 -2.53 8.04 -0.18
N LEU A 15 -3.44 7.87 0.76
CA LEU A 15 -4.69 8.62 0.81
C LEU A 15 -4.53 9.77 1.80
N SER A 16 -4.21 10.96 1.29
CA SER A 16 -4.23 12.18 2.12
C SER A 16 -5.64 12.75 2.15
N ASP A 17 -6.12 13.09 3.36
CA ASP A 17 -7.33 13.91 3.58
C ASP A 17 -7.07 15.40 3.27
N ALA A 18 -6.23 15.68 2.26
CA ALA A 18 -5.97 17.05 1.84
C ALA A 18 -7.17 17.54 1.01
N ASP A 19 -8.10 18.19 1.71
CA ASP A 19 -9.11 19.11 1.18
C ASP A 19 -10.21 18.44 0.31
N GLY A 20 -11.13 17.72 0.97
CA GLY A 20 -12.50 17.54 0.47
C GLY A 20 -12.72 16.52 -0.66
N GLY A 21 -11.69 15.78 -1.07
CA GLY A 21 -11.82 14.72 -2.06
C GLY A 21 -10.60 13.82 -2.09
N GLY A 22 -10.55 12.84 -1.17
CA GLY A 22 -9.47 11.87 -0.95
C GLY A 22 -8.58 11.61 -2.16
N ALA A 23 -7.50 12.41 -2.27
CA ALA A 23 -6.58 12.31 -3.39
C ALA A 23 -5.64 11.14 -3.14
N ALA A 24 -5.90 10.02 -3.82
CA ALA A 24 -5.02 8.87 -3.81
C ALA A 24 -3.74 9.17 -4.63
N THR A 25 -2.63 9.41 -3.94
CA THR A 25 -1.33 9.62 -4.58
C THR A 25 -0.64 8.27 -4.74
N THR A 26 -0.49 7.81 -5.98
CA THR A 26 0.24 6.56 -6.25
C THR A 26 1.72 6.76 -5.98
N LEU A 27 2.25 6.01 -5.02
CA LEU A 27 3.67 6.04 -4.64
C LEU A 27 4.46 4.98 -5.39
N PHE A 28 3.87 3.79 -5.58
CA PHE A 28 4.54 2.67 -6.22
C PHE A 28 3.56 1.74 -6.91
N TYR A 29 4.01 1.10 -7.98
CA TYR A 29 3.26 0.06 -8.69
C TYR A 29 4.23 -1.05 -9.10
N GLY A 30 4.06 -2.23 -8.51
CA GLY A 30 5.03 -3.31 -8.64
C GLY A 30 4.72 -4.47 -7.70
N PRO A 31 5.67 -5.36 -7.44
CA PRO A 31 5.40 -6.52 -6.61
C PRO A 31 5.19 -6.15 -5.14
N LEU A 32 4.33 -6.91 -4.46
CA LEU A 32 3.92 -6.67 -3.07
C LEU A 32 5.11 -6.50 -2.11
N ASN A 33 6.15 -7.30 -2.25
CA ASN A 33 7.33 -7.21 -1.38
C ASN A 33 8.03 -5.85 -1.45
N GLU A 34 8.18 -5.28 -2.65
CA GLU A 34 8.79 -3.97 -2.84
C GLU A 34 7.89 -2.86 -2.31
N ALA A 35 6.57 -2.97 -2.53
CA ALA A 35 5.59 -2.05 -1.97
C ALA A 35 5.66 -2.01 -0.43
N LEU A 36 5.77 -3.17 0.22
CA LEU A 36 5.88 -3.26 1.68
C LEU A 36 7.21 -2.69 2.19
N LEU A 37 8.32 -3.01 1.53
CA LEU A 37 9.62 -2.41 1.84
C LEU A 37 9.58 -0.88 1.75
N LEU A 38 8.91 -0.34 0.73
CA LEU A 38 8.76 1.11 0.56
C LEU A 38 7.85 1.71 1.63
N ALA A 39 6.75 1.03 1.98
CA ALA A 39 5.81 1.44 3.02
C ALA A 39 6.47 1.48 4.40
N GLU A 40 7.27 0.47 4.76
CA GLU A 40 7.99 0.41 6.03
C GLU A 40 9.02 1.54 6.17
N GLN A 41 9.61 1.98 5.06
CA GLN A 41 10.55 3.11 5.03
C GLN A 41 9.88 4.48 5.16
N GLN A 42 8.55 4.57 5.03
CA GLN A 42 7.83 5.83 5.19
C GLN A 42 7.67 6.22 6.67
N PRO A 43 7.50 7.51 6.99
CA PRO A 43 7.18 7.94 8.34
C PRO A 43 5.82 7.41 8.82
N GLN A 44 5.64 7.27 10.13
CA GLN A 44 4.42 6.73 10.75
C GLN A 44 3.15 7.47 10.32
N ASP A 45 3.20 8.80 10.23
CA ASP A 45 2.07 9.62 9.73
C ASP A 45 1.64 9.25 8.31
N MET A 46 2.58 8.82 7.45
CA MET A 46 2.26 8.38 6.11
C MET A 46 1.77 6.93 6.12
N GLN A 47 2.37 6.06 6.95
CA GLN A 47 1.96 4.65 7.05
C GLN A 47 0.48 4.49 7.41
N ASP A 48 -0.05 5.37 8.26
CA ASP A 48 -1.49 5.44 8.60
C ASP A 48 -2.39 5.65 7.38
N GLY A 49 -1.94 6.48 6.43
CA GLY A 49 -2.64 6.74 5.17
C GLY A 49 -2.22 5.86 4.00
N LEU A 50 -1.40 4.82 4.20
CA LEU A 50 -0.96 3.92 3.12
C LEU A 50 -1.97 2.79 2.85
N PHE A 51 -2.29 2.62 1.57
CA PHE A 51 -3.15 1.56 1.09
C PHE A 51 -2.49 0.78 -0.05
N LEU A 52 -2.71 -0.54 -0.06
CA LEU A 52 -2.29 -1.44 -1.11
C LEU A 52 -3.51 -1.90 -1.88
N ALA A 53 -3.63 -1.45 -3.13
CA ALA A 53 -4.62 -1.95 -4.07
C ALA A 53 -4.03 -3.08 -4.92
N THR A 54 -4.66 -4.24 -4.88
CA THR A 54 -4.46 -5.34 -5.82
C THR A 54 -5.53 -5.30 -6.90
N ASP A 55 -5.49 -6.22 -7.87
CA ASP A 55 -6.50 -6.31 -8.94
C ASP A 55 -7.94 -6.57 -8.40
N ASN A 56 -8.06 -7.22 -7.23
CA ASN A 56 -9.36 -7.65 -6.70
C ASN A 56 -9.69 -7.08 -5.32
N ASP A 57 -8.75 -6.41 -4.67
CA ASP A 57 -8.88 -6.04 -3.26
C ASP A 57 -8.06 -4.81 -2.90
N VAL A 58 -8.46 -4.10 -1.85
CA VAL A 58 -7.77 -2.92 -1.31
C VAL A 58 -7.65 -3.07 0.20
N VAL A 59 -6.41 -3.10 0.70
CA VAL A 59 -6.11 -3.29 2.11
C VAL A 59 -5.24 -2.14 2.63
N ALA A 60 -5.49 -1.71 3.87
CA ALA A 60 -4.63 -0.72 4.53
C ALA A 60 -3.30 -1.37 4.89
N TYR A 61 -2.20 -0.63 4.76
CA TYR A 61 -0.86 -1.14 5.09
C TYR A 61 -0.78 -1.58 6.56
N LEU A 62 -1.31 -0.78 7.49
CA LEU A 62 -1.33 -1.10 8.93
C LEU A 62 -2.11 -2.39 9.22
N ASP A 63 -3.30 -2.54 8.63
CA ASP A 63 -4.13 -3.76 8.80
C ASP A 63 -3.39 -5.03 8.30
N LEU A 64 -2.64 -4.89 7.21
CA LEU A 64 -1.85 -5.99 6.64
C LEU A 64 -0.66 -6.41 7.52
N ILE A 65 0.01 -5.48 8.20
CA ILE A 65 1.15 -5.78 9.08
C ILE A 65 0.73 -6.18 10.49
N GLU A 66 -0.46 -5.75 10.94
CA GLU A 66 -1.00 -6.07 12.27
C GLU A 66 -1.80 -7.39 12.30
N GLY A 67 -2.26 -7.89 11.15
CA GLY A 67 -3.01 -9.16 10.99
C GLY A 67 -2.16 -10.42 10.89
#